data_AF-A0A7S1AZL6-F1
#
_entry.id   AF-A0A7S1AZL6-F1
#
_cell.length_a   1.000
_cell.length_b   1.000
_cell.length_c   1.000
_cell.angle_alpha   90.00
_cell.angle_beta   90.00
_cell.angle_gamma   90.00
#
_symmetry.space_group_name_H-M   'P 1'
#
loop_
_entity.id
_entity.type
_entity.pdbx_description
1 polymer ?
#
loop_
_entity_poly.entity_id
_entity_poly.type
_entity_poly.pdbx_seq_one_letter_code
_entity_poly.pdbx_strand_id
1 'polypeptide(L)'
;VVAYVPTEKKGELDATEWLKQVLALFQGELADGCSDLYARGFITTDGNVNKFPLKMKEPSITEAIGILKKKGLFPDCDSDDDEMVFGDDDFPSADDYAEEAAPAEEAAPAEEAAPA
;
A
#
# COMPACT_ATOMS: atom_id res chain seq x y z
N VAL A 1 -0.86 -6.39 -12.93
CA VAL A 1 -1.37 -6.54 -11.54
C VAL A 1 -0.37 -7.38 -10.77
N VAL A 2 -0.11 -7.04 -9.52
CA VAL A 2 0.86 -7.74 -8.65
C VAL A 2 0.18 -7.98 -7.31
N ALA A 3 0.41 -9.16 -6.73
CA ALA A 3 -0.01 -9.52 -5.39
C ALA A 3 1.20 -9.97 -4.58
N TYR A 4 1.24 -9.55 -3.32
CA TYR A 4 2.25 -9.97 -2.34
C TYR A 4 1.54 -10.44 -1.09
N VAL A 5 2.04 -11.54 -0.51
CA VAL A 5 1.58 -12.08 0.77
C VAL A 5 2.76 -12.07 1.74
N PRO A 6 2.64 -11.46 2.93
CA PRO A 6 3.66 -11.51 3.97
C PRO A 6 4.02 -12.96 4.33
N THR A 7 5.28 -13.19 4.67
CA THR A 7 5.78 -14.53 5.04
C THR A 7 5.02 -15.15 6.21
N GLU A 8 4.49 -14.34 7.12
CA GLU A 8 3.69 -14.76 8.27
C GLU A 8 2.33 -15.36 7.87
N LYS A 9 1.78 -14.93 6.73
CA LYS A 9 0.44 -15.31 6.24
C LYS A 9 0.46 -16.29 5.07
N LYS A 10 1.65 -16.77 4.71
CA LYS A 10 1.91 -17.70 3.61
C LYS A 10 1.12 -19.01 3.68
N GLY A 11 0.72 -19.44 4.89
CA GLY A 11 -0.11 -20.64 5.09
C GLY A 11 -1.62 -20.40 4.96
N GLU A 12 -2.07 -19.16 5.07
CA GLU A 12 -3.49 -18.79 5.05
C GLU A 12 -3.93 -18.29 3.65
N LEU A 13 -2.99 -17.70 2.91
CA LEU A 13 -3.22 -17.13 1.59
C LEU A 13 -2.05 -17.41 0.65
N ASP A 14 -2.35 -18.03 -0.49
CA ASP A 14 -1.42 -18.17 -1.60
C ASP A 14 -1.58 -16.98 -2.56
N ALA A 15 -0.50 -16.26 -2.82
CA ALA A 15 -0.51 -15.08 -3.70
C ALA A 15 -0.92 -15.42 -5.14
N THR A 16 -0.52 -16.60 -5.64
CA THR A 16 -0.82 -17.06 -7.00
C THR A 16 -2.30 -17.41 -7.13
N GLU A 17 -2.86 -18.14 -6.18
CA GLU A 17 -4.29 -18.47 -6.17
C GLU A 17 -5.17 -17.23 -6.02
N TRP A 18 -4.79 -16.34 -5.12
CA TRP A 18 -5.50 -15.08 -4.89
C TRP A 18 -5.52 -14.23 -6.15
N LEU A 19 -4.35 -13.99 -6.76
CA LEU A 19 -4.24 -13.19 -7.97
C LEU A 19 -4.97 -13.85 -9.16
N LYS A 20 -4.93 -15.18 -9.27
CA LYS A 20 -5.63 -15.94 -10.32
C LYS A 20 -7.15 -15.72 -10.26
N GLN A 21 -7.74 -15.72 -9.05
CA GLN A 21 -9.17 -15.45 -8.89
C GLN A 21 -9.52 -14.03 -9.33
N VAL A 22 -8.72 -13.03 -8.94
CA VAL A 22 -8.93 -11.63 -9.35
C VAL A 22 -8.80 -11.46 -10.86
N LEU A 23 -7.82 -12.11 -11.50
CA LEU A 23 -7.62 -12.04 -12.95
C LEU A 23 -8.72 -12.75 -13.74
N ALA A 24 -9.33 -13.79 -13.20
CA ALA A 24 -10.39 -14.55 -13.87
C ALA A 24 -11.60 -13.68 -14.24
N LEU A 25 -11.91 -12.66 -13.43
CA LEU A 25 -12.98 -11.68 -13.72
C LEU A 25 -12.81 -10.95 -15.05
N PHE A 26 -11.55 -10.73 -15.46
CA PHE A 26 -11.22 -9.94 -16.64
C PHE A 26 -10.59 -10.78 -17.75
N GLN A 27 -10.60 -12.11 -17.59
CA GLN A 27 -9.90 -13.06 -18.46
C GLN A 27 -8.41 -12.68 -18.60
N GLY A 28 -7.79 -12.34 -17.48
CA GLY A 28 -6.36 -12.08 -17.39
C GLY A 28 -5.55 -13.37 -17.23
N GLU A 29 -4.25 -13.25 -17.40
CA GLU A 29 -3.30 -14.35 -17.32
C GLU A 29 -2.24 -14.08 -16.25
N LEU A 30 -1.78 -15.16 -15.59
CA LEU A 30 -0.63 -15.08 -14.70
C LEU A 30 0.64 -14.98 -15.55
N ALA A 31 1.59 -14.17 -15.11
CA ALA A 31 2.92 -14.09 -15.70
C ALA A 31 3.87 -15.09 -15.06
N ASP A 32 5.01 -15.34 -15.70
CA ASP A 32 6.01 -16.30 -15.19
C ASP A 32 6.60 -15.86 -13.85
N GLY A 33 7.15 -16.80 -13.07
CA GLY A 33 7.83 -16.49 -11.81
C GLY A 33 6.88 -16.14 -10.65
N CYS A 34 5.64 -16.60 -10.72
CA CYS A 34 4.74 -16.56 -9.57
C CYS A 34 5.15 -17.58 -8.51
N SER A 35 4.99 -17.20 -7.25
CA SER A 35 5.16 -18.02 -6.07
C SER A 35 3.97 -17.80 -5.11
N ASP A 36 3.97 -18.58 -4.04
CA ASP A 36 3.07 -18.45 -2.91
C ASP A 36 3.17 -17.08 -2.19
N LEU A 37 4.33 -16.43 -2.24
CA LEU A 37 4.57 -15.10 -1.65
C LEU A 37 4.32 -13.94 -2.61
N TYR A 38 4.61 -14.13 -3.89
CA TYR A 38 4.60 -13.07 -4.88
C TYR A 38 4.01 -13.59 -6.19
N ALA A 39 2.95 -12.96 -6.67
CA ALA A 39 2.36 -13.28 -7.95
C ALA A 39 2.23 -12.04 -8.81
N ARG A 40 2.38 -12.23 -10.12
CA ARG A 40 2.17 -11.19 -11.12
C ARG A 40 1.30 -11.70 -12.25
N GLY A 41 0.55 -10.80 -12.85
CA GLY A 41 -0.28 -11.13 -14.01
C GLY A 41 -0.64 -9.89 -14.81
N PHE A 42 -1.16 -10.13 -16.00
CA PHE A 42 -1.50 -9.10 -16.95
C PHE A 42 -2.91 -9.33 -17.50
N ILE A 43 -3.55 -8.23 -17.88
CA ILE A 43 -4.83 -8.24 -18.54
C ILE A 43 -4.65 -7.45 -19.82
N THR A 44 -4.95 -8.08 -20.96
CA THR A 44 -4.85 -7.43 -22.26
C THR A 44 -6.08 -6.55 -22.49
N THR A 45 -5.84 -5.30 -22.87
CA THR A 45 -6.90 -4.36 -23.27
C THR A 45 -7.57 -4.86 -24.55
N ASP A 46 -8.90 -4.89 -24.56
CA ASP A 46 -9.70 -5.23 -25.74
C ASP A 46 -10.88 -4.26 -25.89
N GLY A 47 -10.81 -3.41 -26.92
CA GLY A 47 -11.84 -2.41 -27.21
C GLY A 47 -13.19 -3.01 -27.62
N ASN A 48 -13.22 -4.22 -28.19
CA ASN A 48 -14.46 -4.86 -28.62
C ASN A 48 -15.28 -5.36 -27.43
N VAL A 49 -14.59 -5.79 -26.37
CA VAL A 49 -15.19 -6.32 -25.14
C VAL A 49 -15.24 -5.26 -24.03
N ASN A 50 -15.01 -3.98 -24.37
CA ASN A 50 -14.95 -2.86 -23.42
C ASN A 50 -13.95 -3.05 -22.26
N LYS A 51 -12.88 -3.81 -22.51
CA LYS A 51 -11.85 -4.10 -21.53
C LYS A 51 -10.79 -3.01 -21.52
N PHE A 52 -10.87 -2.12 -20.55
CA PHE A 52 -9.90 -1.04 -20.37
C PHE A 52 -9.32 -1.05 -18.94
N PRO A 53 -7.99 -0.92 -18.76
CA PRO A 53 -7.35 -0.94 -17.44
C PRO A 53 -7.98 0.03 -16.44
N LEU A 54 -8.37 1.23 -16.90
CA LEU A 54 -9.02 2.24 -16.09
C LEU A 54 -10.36 1.76 -15.48
N LYS A 55 -11.17 1.03 -16.26
CA LYS A 55 -12.45 0.48 -15.80
C LYS A 55 -12.28 -0.77 -14.93
N MET A 56 -11.16 -1.48 -15.08
CA MET A 56 -10.88 -2.73 -14.35
C MET A 56 -10.28 -2.49 -12.98
N LYS A 57 -9.60 -1.36 -12.77
CA LYS A 57 -8.93 -1.04 -11.51
C LYS A 57 -9.87 -1.18 -10.32
N GLU A 58 -10.96 -0.42 -10.28
CA GLU A 58 -11.93 -0.45 -9.17
C GLU A 58 -12.51 -1.84 -8.89
N PRO A 59 -13.12 -2.55 -9.88
CA PRO A 59 -13.69 -3.87 -9.61
C PRO A 59 -12.64 -4.93 -9.26
N SER A 60 -11.40 -4.82 -9.74
CA SER A 60 -10.31 -5.73 -9.35
C SER A 60 -9.92 -5.58 -7.88
N ILE A 61 -9.94 -4.36 -7.35
CA ILE A 61 -9.65 -4.07 -5.93
C ILE A 61 -10.79 -4.61 -5.06
N THR A 62 -12.04 -4.37 -5.45
CA THR A 62 -13.21 -4.85 -4.71
C THR A 62 -13.22 -6.37 -4.58
N GLU A 63 -12.94 -7.11 -5.66
CA GLU A 63 -12.88 -8.57 -5.60
C GLU A 63 -11.70 -9.05 -4.74
N ALA A 64 -10.52 -8.45 -4.92
CA ALA A 64 -9.33 -8.82 -4.16
C ALA A 64 -9.57 -8.70 -2.64
N ILE A 65 -10.19 -7.60 -2.21
CA ILE A 65 -10.60 -7.38 -0.82
C ILE A 65 -11.69 -8.37 -0.40
N GLY A 66 -12.67 -8.64 -1.28
CA GLY A 66 -13.73 -9.61 -1.01
C GLY A 66 -13.21 -11.02 -0.71
N ILE A 67 -12.13 -11.44 -1.39
CA ILE A 67 -11.45 -12.72 -1.12
C ILE A 67 -10.77 -12.68 0.26
N LEU A 68 -10.11 -11.58 0.62
CA LEU A 68 -9.47 -11.42 1.94
C LEU A 68 -10.48 -11.43 3.08
N LYS A 69 -11.61 -10.74 2.92
CA LYS A 69 -12.73 -10.74 3.88
C LYS A 69 -13.29 -12.12 4.12
N LYS A 70 -13.56 -12.89 3.04
CA LYS A 70 -14.04 -14.28 3.14
C LYS A 70 -13.06 -15.19 3.89
N LYS A 71 -11.76 -14.86 3.88
CA LYS A 71 -10.71 -15.59 4.61
C LYS A 71 -10.45 -15.05 6.02
N GLY A 72 -11.12 -13.99 6.45
CA GLY A 72 -10.85 -13.32 7.74
C GLY A 72 -9.49 -12.61 7.79
N LEU A 73 -8.90 -12.33 6.62
CA LEU A 73 -7.59 -11.67 6.46
C LEU A 73 -7.70 -10.18 6.21
N PHE A 74 -8.92 -9.64 6.28
CA PHE A 74 -9.20 -8.23 6.17
C PHE A 74 -9.88 -7.79 7.46
N PRO A 75 -9.49 -6.65 8.06
CA PRO A 75 -10.14 -6.14 9.26
C PRO A 75 -11.63 -5.94 8.99
N ASP A 76 -12.46 -6.74 9.65
CA ASP A 76 -13.90 -6.50 9.67
C ASP A 76 -14.12 -5.39 10.71
N CYS A 77 -14.61 -4.25 10.25
CA CYS A 77 -14.76 -3.02 11.02
C CYS A 77 -15.87 -3.09 12.11
N ASP A 78 -16.14 -4.28 12.66
CA ASP A 78 -17.19 -4.54 13.66
C ASP A 78 -16.67 -4.51 15.10
N SER A 79 -15.37 -4.23 15.32
CA SER A 79 -14.86 -3.89 16.65
C SER A 79 -14.80 -2.38 16.79
N ASP A 80 -15.79 -1.87 17.53
CA ASP A 80 -15.97 -0.50 18.02
C ASP A 80 -14.87 -0.09 19.03
N ASP A 81 -13.61 -0.48 18.77
CA ASP A 81 -12.45 -0.12 19.59
C ASP A 81 -11.59 0.85 18.78
N ASP A 82 -11.72 2.12 19.12
CA ASP A 82 -11.15 3.31 18.49
C ASP A 82 -9.61 3.29 18.46
N GLU A 83 -8.98 2.47 17.62
CA GLU A 83 -7.57 2.61 17.30
C GLU A 83 -7.41 3.36 15.97
N MET A 84 -7.57 4.67 16.07
CA MET A 84 -7.30 5.62 14.98
C MET A 84 -5.78 5.67 14.69
N VAL A 85 -5.28 4.72 13.91
CA VAL A 85 -3.91 4.75 13.36
C VAL A 85 -3.85 5.77 12.22
N PHE A 86 -3.64 7.03 12.59
CA PHE A 86 -3.22 8.06 11.64
C PHE A 86 -1.79 7.73 11.20
N GLY A 87 -1.51 7.79 9.90
CA GLY A 87 -0.27 7.35 9.24
C GLY A 87 1.00 8.13 9.59
N ASP A 88 1.21 8.43 10.87
CA ASP A 88 2.41 8.97 11.49
C ASP A 88 3.13 7.91 12.36
N ASP A 89 2.47 6.78 12.68
CA ASP A 89 3.01 5.73 13.58
C ASP A 89 3.63 4.50 12.84
N ASP A 90 3.67 4.53 11.49
CA ASP A 90 4.38 3.55 10.65
C ASP A 90 5.56 4.19 9.87
N PHE A 91 5.90 5.44 10.19
CA PHE A 91 7.21 6.00 9.89
C PHE A 91 8.02 5.93 11.20
N PRO A 92 9.16 5.22 11.26
CA PRO A 92 10.07 5.40 12.37
C PRO A 92 10.53 6.86 12.37
N SER A 93 9.88 7.68 13.19
CA SER A 93 10.30 9.04 13.48
C SER A 93 11.74 8.97 13.97
N ALA A 94 12.56 9.86 13.43
CA ALA A 94 14.00 9.89 13.59
C ALA A 94 14.44 10.34 15.00
N ASP A 95 13.82 9.79 16.05
CA ASP A 95 14.08 10.11 17.45
C ASP A 95 15.23 9.26 18.06
N ASP A 96 15.98 8.52 17.25
CA ASP A 96 17.30 7.99 17.62
C ASP A 96 18.42 9.05 17.52
N TYR A 97 18.08 10.30 17.21
CA TYR A 97 18.97 11.46 17.39
C TYR A 97 18.60 12.24 18.66
N ALA A 98 18.59 11.56 19.79
CA ALA A 98 18.77 12.25 21.06
C ALA A 98 20.27 12.51 21.29
N GLU A 99 20.58 13.79 21.45
CA GLU A 99 21.67 14.31 22.31
C GLU A 99 22.96 14.79 21.62
N GLU A 100 22.92 16.00 21.04
CA GLU A 100 23.99 16.97 21.32
C GLU A 100 23.40 18.40 21.45
N ALA A 101 23.25 18.79 22.71
CA ALA A 101 23.09 20.13 23.29
C ALA A 101 22.89 21.34 22.36
N ALA A 102 21.74 22.01 22.51
CA ALA A 102 21.65 23.46 22.33
C ALA A 102 22.62 24.16 23.31
N PRO A 103 23.20 25.32 22.95
CA PRO A 103 22.54 26.53 23.46
C PRO A 103 22.65 27.80 22.59
N ALA A 104 21.69 28.69 22.92
CA ALA A 104 21.79 30.15 22.99
C ALA A 104 21.63 30.97 21.71
N GLU A 105 20.43 31.55 21.59
CA GLU A 105 20.22 32.94 21.14
C GLU A 105 21.31 33.89 21.65
N GLU A 106 21.84 34.78 20.79
CA GLU A 106 22.18 36.13 21.23
C GLU A 106 22.09 37.16 20.08
N ALA A 107 21.16 38.09 20.28
CA ALA A 107 21.16 39.51 19.90
C ALA A 107 21.30 39.93 18.42
N ALA A 108 20.18 40.44 17.88
CA ALA A 108 20.24 41.61 17.01
C ALA A 108 20.82 42.82 17.79
N PRO A 109 21.52 43.72 17.09
CA PRO A 109 21.01 45.08 17.13
C PRO A 109 20.87 45.69 15.74
N ALA A 110 19.94 46.64 15.69
CA ALA A 110 19.64 47.49 14.56
C ALA A 110 20.79 48.46 14.21
N GLU A 111 20.69 49.00 12.99
CA GLU A 111 20.80 50.43 12.65
C GLU A 111 21.84 50.79 11.57
N GLU A 112 21.29 51.30 10.45
CA GLU A 112 21.73 52.44 9.61
C GLU A 112 23.20 52.57 9.16
N ALA A 113 23.42 52.57 7.82
CA ALA A 113 23.95 53.71 7.05
C ALA A 113 24.47 53.29 5.67
N ALA A 114 23.95 53.91 4.60
CA ALA A 114 24.63 54.09 3.31
C ALA A 114 25.92 54.93 3.49
N PRO A 115 26.81 55.19 2.50
CA PRO A 115 26.71 54.99 1.05
C PRO A 115 28.01 54.51 0.34
N ALA A 116 27.94 54.31 -0.99
CA ALA A 116 28.98 54.70 -1.94
C ALA A 116 28.35 54.98 -3.31
#